data_AF-A0A0L8VR66-F1
#
_entry.id   AF-A0A0L8VR66-F1
#
_cell.length_a   1.000
_cell.length_b   1.000
_cell.length_c   1.000
_cell.angle_alpha   90.00
_cell.angle_beta   90.00
_cell.angle_gamma   90.00
#
_symmetry.space_group_name_H-M   'P 1'
#
loop_
_entity.id
_entity.type
_entity.pdbx_description
1 polymer ?
#
loop_
_entity_poly.entity_id
_entity_poly.type
_entity_poly.pdbx_seq_one_letter_code
_entity_poly.pdbx_strand_id
1 'polypeptide(L)'
;MAKTIKVIRKKDPKKKNLSDPLAKQKLVWKIGHVLTLVFGLLFSITYFYHVLIFFKYRSWKWLFLRVNKNYSFIQSKRWYMKLLSWSPQVMYRLSLIGVFMSESVTMQQNWVGLSPTWNDLLSSENFHTLLIACLWFFGGGKSFYKILPYMILSYLHLTKMNYELNANKEEKIPLTPKDRKMLHLLAYSELLVILALTLDTILFKTGTSGFMLVIYVGIYWLRLNFSPYAQVAVLELLVKFEKYVPKKYRDKWQVIKNLIYMKMKEHEKRTEEVARYA
;
A
#
# COMPACT_ATOMS: atom_id res chain seq x y z
N MET A 1 -1.60 3.74 69.11
CA MET A 1 -1.69 3.48 67.65
C MET A 1 -0.67 4.37 66.95
N ALA A 2 0.40 3.80 66.41
CA ALA A 2 1.47 4.56 65.76
C ALA A 2 1.01 5.05 64.37
N LYS A 3 1.10 6.36 64.13
CA LYS A 3 0.81 6.96 62.81
C LYS A 3 1.86 6.51 61.81
N THR A 4 1.48 5.65 60.85
CA THR A 4 2.34 5.25 59.73
C THR A 4 2.63 6.46 58.85
N ILE A 5 3.89 6.87 58.80
CA ILE A 5 4.38 7.95 57.94
C ILE A 5 4.28 7.49 56.48
N LYS A 6 3.46 8.19 55.68
CA LYS A 6 3.31 7.94 54.25
C LYS A 6 4.55 8.50 53.54
N VAL A 7 5.55 7.66 53.28
CA VAL A 7 6.74 8.04 52.52
C VAL A 7 6.34 8.29 51.07
N ILE A 8 6.15 9.55 50.70
CA ILE A 8 5.94 9.96 49.30
C ILE A 8 7.29 9.84 48.58
N ARG A 9 7.53 8.71 47.91
CA ARG A 9 8.65 8.59 46.96
C ARG A 9 8.45 9.64 45.86
N LYS A 10 9.29 10.67 45.83
CA LYS A 10 9.41 11.56 44.67
C LYS A 10 9.73 10.69 43.45
N LYS A 11 8.85 10.67 42.44
CA LYS A 11 9.11 10.02 41.16
C LYS A 11 10.43 10.55 40.59
N ASP A 12 11.35 9.65 40.28
CA ASP A 12 12.65 10.00 39.69
C ASP A 12 12.47 10.93 38.47
N PRO A 13 13.06 12.13 38.45
CA PRO A 13 12.96 13.05 37.32
C PRO A 13 13.57 12.45 36.03
N LYS A 14 14.47 11.46 36.14
CA LYS A 14 15.02 10.71 35.01
C LYS A 14 14.00 9.80 34.32
N LYS A 15 13.00 9.28 35.04
CA LYS A 15 11.90 8.47 34.45
C LYS A 15 10.82 9.32 33.77
N LYS A 16 10.80 10.64 33.99
CA LYS A 16 9.82 11.55 33.38
C LYS A 16 10.11 11.81 31.88
N ASN A 17 11.36 11.62 31.45
CA ASN A 17 11.82 11.87 30.08
C ASN A 17 11.97 10.61 29.20
N LEU A 18 11.87 9.42 29.79
CA LEU A 18 11.74 8.17 29.05
C LEU A 18 10.27 7.99 28.67
N SER A 19 9.85 8.68 27.62
CA SER A 19 8.58 8.42 26.95
C SER A 19 8.49 6.93 26.61
N ASP A 20 7.37 6.31 27.01
CA ASP A 20 7.08 4.90 26.77
C ASP A 20 7.38 4.54 25.30
N PRO A 21 8.31 3.60 25.02
CA PRO A 21 8.68 3.23 23.66
C PRO A 21 7.46 2.76 22.84
N LEU A 22 6.47 2.14 23.51
CA LEU A 22 5.22 1.74 22.87
C LEU A 22 4.43 2.97 22.42
N ALA A 23 4.29 3.99 23.27
CA ALA A 23 3.57 5.22 22.94
C ALA A 23 4.22 5.96 21.75
N LYS A 24 5.56 5.94 21.67
CA LYS A 24 6.30 6.48 20.51
C LYS A 24 6.00 5.70 19.23
N GLN A 25 6.01 4.37 19.28
CA GLN A 25 5.68 3.54 18.12
C GLN A 25 4.25 3.80 17.63
N LYS A 26 3.27 3.83 18.54
CA LYS A 26 1.87 4.14 18.21
C LYS A 26 1.73 5.53 17.57
N LEU A 27 2.49 6.52 18.06
CA LEU A 27 2.50 7.87 17.49
C LEU A 27 3.10 7.87 16.07
N VAL A 28 4.25 7.24 15.86
CA VAL A 28 4.91 7.15 14.54
C VAL A 28 4.01 6.43 13.55
N TRP A 29 3.39 5.33 13.97
CA TRP A 29 2.45 4.56 13.17
C TRP A 29 1.26 5.40 12.70
N LYS A 30 0.64 6.15 13.63
CA LYS A 30 -0.46 7.07 13.33
C LYS A 30 -0.03 8.18 12.39
N ILE A 31 1.12 8.81 12.65
CA ILE A 31 1.68 9.85 11.80
C ILE A 31 1.92 9.31 10.39
N GLY A 32 2.47 8.10 10.26
CA GLY A 32 2.71 7.44 8.98
C GLY A 32 1.45 7.34 8.12
N HIS A 33 0.38 6.74 8.65
CA HIS A 33 -0.88 6.60 7.90
C HIS A 33 -1.54 7.95 7.58
N VAL A 34 -1.48 8.92 8.51
CA VAL A 34 -2.00 10.28 8.26
C VAL A 34 -1.20 10.97 7.16
N LEU A 35 0.13 10.84 7.17
CA LEU A 35 1.02 11.39 6.15
C LEU A 35 0.69 10.78 4.78
N THR A 36 0.53 9.46 4.70
CA THR A 36 0.15 8.75 3.49
C THR A 36 -1.17 9.26 2.92
N LEU A 37 -2.20 9.41 3.75
CA LEU A 37 -3.51 9.91 3.31
C LEU A 37 -3.47 11.36 2.87
N VAL A 38 -2.95 12.27 3.70
CA VAL A 38 -3.00 13.71 3.43
C VAL A 38 -2.18 14.04 2.20
N PHE A 39 -0.91 13.60 2.15
CA PHE A 39 -0.06 13.88 1.01
C PHE A 39 -0.44 13.07 -0.22
N GLY A 40 -0.97 11.86 -0.04
CA GLY A 40 -1.54 11.06 -1.14
C GLY A 40 -2.73 11.77 -1.79
N LEU A 41 -3.64 12.34 -0.99
CA LEU A 41 -4.81 13.06 -1.48
C LEU A 41 -4.42 14.38 -2.17
N LEU A 42 -3.51 15.16 -1.59
CA LEU A 42 -2.98 16.37 -2.23
C LEU A 42 -2.27 16.06 -3.56
N PHE A 43 -1.47 14.99 -3.60
CA PHE A 43 -0.88 14.50 -4.84
C PHE A 43 -1.95 14.07 -5.84
N SER A 44 -3.00 13.39 -5.39
CA SER A 44 -4.09 12.92 -6.26
C SER A 44 -4.82 14.08 -6.93
N ILE A 45 -5.18 15.11 -6.15
CA ILE A 45 -5.84 16.32 -6.67
C ILE A 45 -4.96 16.98 -7.73
N THR A 46 -3.68 17.19 -7.41
CA THR A 46 -2.74 17.80 -8.35
C THR A 46 -2.55 16.91 -9.59
N TYR A 47 -2.42 15.60 -9.45
CA TYR A 47 -2.31 14.64 -10.54
C TYR A 47 -3.52 14.71 -11.49
N PHE A 48 -4.73 14.61 -10.97
CA PHE A 48 -5.95 14.68 -11.79
C PHE A 48 -6.13 16.04 -12.45
N TYR A 49 -5.81 17.13 -11.76
CA TYR A 49 -5.80 18.45 -12.36
C TYR A 49 -4.86 18.53 -13.57
N HIS A 50 -3.66 17.94 -13.47
CA HIS A 50 -2.75 17.84 -14.62
C HIS A 50 -3.35 16.97 -15.73
N VAL A 51 -3.96 15.83 -15.40
CA VAL A 51 -4.61 14.94 -16.39
C VAL A 51 -5.79 15.62 -17.10
N LEU A 52 -6.60 16.42 -16.40
CA LEU A 52 -7.71 17.16 -17.03
C LEU A 52 -7.22 18.21 -18.04
N ILE A 53 -6.06 18.79 -17.78
CA ILE A 53 -5.44 19.81 -18.65
C ILE A 53 -4.64 19.15 -19.79
N PHE A 54 -4.63 17.81 -19.88
CA PHE A 54 -3.93 17.02 -20.91
C PHE A 54 -4.18 17.44 -22.34
N PHE A 55 -5.41 17.82 -22.63
CA PHE A 55 -5.80 18.30 -23.94
C PHE A 55 -5.11 19.62 -24.35
N LYS A 56 -4.58 20.40 -23.40
CA LYS A 56 -3.82 21.63 -23.69
C LYS A 56 -2.37 21.38 -24.07
N TYR A 57 -1.76 20.28 -23.60
CA TYR A 57 -0.33 20.00 -23.79
C TYR A 57 -0.03 18.83 -24.72
N ARG A 58 -1.04 18.06 -25.15
CA ARG A 58 -0.90 17.04 -26.18
C ARG A 58 -1.77 17.36 -27.38
N SER A 59 -1.19 17.25 -28.57
CA SER A 59 -1.88 17.61 -29.82
C SER A 59 -2.99 16.61 -30.14
N TRP A 60 -4.23 17.10 -30.20
CA TRP A 60 -5.39 16.32 -30.63
C TRP A 60 -5.21 15.74 -32.04
N LYS A 61 -4.54 16.50 -32.93
CA LYS A 61 -4.26 16.10 -34.32
C LYS A 61 -3.40 14.85 -34.44
N TRP A 62 -2.63 14.51 -33.40
CA TRP A 62 -1.74 13.36 -33.37
C TRP A 62 -2.18 12.30 -32.36
N LEU A 63 -3.48 12.21 -32.06
CA LEU A 63 -4.03 11.25 -31.07
C LEU A 63 -3.29 11.30 -29.73
N PHE A 64 -2.83 12.49 -29.33
CA PHE A 64 -2.04 12.67 -28.11
C PHE A 64 -0.72 11.91 -28.10
N LEU A 65 -0.12 11.61 -29.26
CA LEU A 65 1.21 10.99 -29.31
C LEU A 65 2.32 12.05 -29.26
N ARG A 66 2.05 13.27 -29.76
CA ARG A 66 3.01 14.37 -29.77
C ARG A 66 2.74 15.38 -28.65
N VAL A 67 3.75 15.59 -27.80
CA VAL A 67 3.75 16.61 -26.73
C VAL A 67 4.02 17.98 -27.35
N ASN A 68 3.19 18.97 -27.01
CA ASN A 68 3.42 20.36 -27.37
C ASN A 68 4.53 20.94 -26.49
N LYS A 69 5.77 20.95 -27.00
CA LYS A 69 6.96 21.43 -26.27
C LYS A 69 6.89 22.92 -25.88
N ASN A 70 6.02 23.70 -26.51
CA ASN A 70 5.88 25.14 -26.27
C ASN A 70 4.91 25.46 -25.12
N TYR A 71 4.21 24.47 -24.57
CA TYR A 71 3.28 24.68 -23.47
C TYR A 71 3.96 24.38 -22.13
N SER A 72 4.39 25.42 -21.43
CA SER A 72 4.81 25.33 -20.02
C SER A 72 3.70 25.86 -19.12
N PHE A 73 3.19 25.02 -18.21
CA PHE A 73 2.09 25.39 -17.30
C PHE A 73 2.45 26.60 -16.41
N ILE A 74 3.71 26.70 -15.99
CA ILE A 74 4.23 27.78 -15.16
C ILE A 74 5.56 28.25 -15.77
N GLN A 75 5.48 29.22 -16.68
CA GLN A 75 6.65 29.94 -17.21
C GLN A 75 6.84 31.20 -16.36
N SER A 76 7.29 31.05 -15.12
CA SER A 76 7.58 32.20 -14.26
C SER A 76 8.99 32.11 -13.68
N LYS A 77 9.73 33.22 -13.74
CA LYS A 77 11.09 33.35 -13.21
C LYS A 77 11.13 33.35 -11.67
N ARG A 78 9.98 33.39 -10.99
CA ARG A 78 9.90 33.54 -9.53
C ARG A 78 10.13 32.20 -8.83
N TRP A 79 10.98 32.20 -7.80
CA TRP A 79 11.42 30.99 -7.09
C TRP A 79 10.27 30.21 -6.43
N TYR A 80 9.26 30.88 -5.88
CA TYR A 80 8.12 30.23 -5.22
C TYR A 80 7.23 29.45 -6.22
N MET A 81 7.17 29.88 -7.48
CA MET A 81 6.45 29.18 -8.54
C MET A 81 7.18 27.92 -9.02
N LYS A 82 8.53 27.91 -8.95
CA LYS A 82 9.33 26.67 -9.11
C LYS A 82 9.10 25.70 -7.95
N LEU A 83 8.94 26.20 -6.73
CA LEU A 83 8.62 25.36 -5.58
C LEU A 83 7.24 24.70 -5.74
N LEU A 84 6.26 25.45 -6.25
CA LEU A 84 4.93 24.94 -6.55
C LEU A 84 4.94 23.86 -7.65
N SER A 85 5.78 23.99 -8.68
CA SER A 85 5.88 22.97 -9.74
C SER A 85 6.51 21.66 -9.24
N TRP A 86 7.35 21.72 -8.20
CA TRP A 86 7.91 20.54 -7.54
C TRP A 86 6.98 19.94 -6.48
N SER A 87 5.96 20.68 -6.04
CA SER A 87 5.07 20.26 -4.97
C SER A 87 4.42 18.88 -5.19
N PRO A 88 3.94 18.49 -6.39
CA PRO A 88 3.33 17.17 -6.56
C PRO A 88 4.35 16.05 -6.38
N GLN A 89 5.60 16.27 -6.79
CA GLN A 89 6.69 15.30 -6.61
C GLN A 89 7.05 15.13 -5.14
N VAL A 90 7.08 16.22 -4.38
CA VAL A 90 7.35 16.17 -2.95
C VAL A 90 6.21 15.48 -2.20
N MET A 91 4.96 15.84 -2.51
CA MET A 91 3.76 15.21 -1.92
C MET A 91 3.71 13.70 -2.18
N TYR A 92 4.02 13.26 -3.41
CA TYR A 92 4.13 11.83 -3.74
C TYR A 92 5.14 11.11 -2.83
N ARG A 93 6.34 11.68 -2.67
CA ARG A 93 7.39 11.07 -1.85
C ARG A 93 7.07 11.10 -0.37
N LEU A 94 6.47 12.19 0.12
CA LEU A 94 6.01 12.27 1.51
C LEU A 94 4.93 11.23 1.81
N SER A 95 4.01 10.97 0.88
CA SER A 95 3.01 9.91 1.03
C SER A 95 3.68 8.53 1.22
N LEU A 96 4.71 8.22 0.43
CA LEU A 96 5.49 6.97 0.55
C LEU A 96 6.35 6.90 1.82
N ILE A 97 6.92 8.02 2.27
CA ILE A 97 7.60 8.08 3.57
C ILE A 97 6.62 7.71 4.70
N GLY A 98 5.36 8.10 4.57
CA GLY A 98 4.30 7.72 5.51
C GLY A 98 4.10 6.21 5.57
N VAL A 99 4.12 5.55 4.40
CA VAL A 99 4.02 4.09 4.30
C VAL A 99 5.22 3.44 4.96
N PHE A 100 6.44 3.93 4.72
CA PHE A 100 7.62 3.40 5.39
C PHE A 100 7.51 3.54 6.92
N MET A 101 7.02 4.68 7.42
CA MET A 101 6.85 4.88 8.87
C MET A 101 5.82 3.92 9.47
N SER A 102 4.63 3.80 8.88
CA SER A 102 3.58 2.94 9.42
C SER A 102 3.94 1.46 9.33
N GLU A 103 4.32 1.00 8.14
CA GLU A 103 4.58 -0.42 7.89
C GLU A 103 5.84 -0.90 8.62
N SER A 104 6.86 -0.06 8.78
CA SER A 104 8.04 -0.43 9.58
C SER A 104 7.70 -0.60 11.05
N VAL A 105 6.80 0.23 11.60
CA VAL A 105 6.34 0.06 12.98
C VAL A 105 5.51 -1.21 13.12
N THR A 106 4.57 -1.47 12.20
CA THR A 106 3.78 -2.71 12.22
C THR A 106 4.67 -3.94 12.08
N MET A 107 5.66 -3.90 11.20
CA MET A 107 6.66 -4.95 11.05
C MET A 107 7.43 -5.16 12.36
N GLN A 108 7.94 -4.08 12.95
CA GLN A 108 8.66 -4.15 14.22
C GLN A 108 7.78 -4.76 15.32
N GLN A 109 6.50 -4.40 15.39
CA GLN A 109 5.54 -4.89 16.37
C GLN A 109 5.20 -6.37 16.19
N ASN A 110 5.08 -6.84 14.95
CA ASN A 110 4.79 -8.23 14.63
C ASN A 110 5.95 -9.16 15.02
N TRP A 111 7.19 -8.68 14.88
CA TRP A 111 8.40 -9.47 15.14
C TRP A 111 9.09 -9.14 16.47
N VAL A 112 8.43 -8.43 17.40
CA VAL A 112 9.02 -8.16 18.72
C VAL A 112 9.35 -9.47 19.43
N GLY A 113 10.62 -9.67 19.75
CA GLY A 113 11.09 -10.87 20.45
C GLY A 113 11.33 -12.08 19.54
N LEU A 114 11.14 -11.93 18.22
CA LEU A 114 11.42 -12.95 17.21
C LEU A 114 12.57 -12.50 16.31
N SER A 115 13.35 -13.45 15.82
CA SER A 115 14.38 -13.20 14.79
C SER A 115 13.87 -13.77 13.46
N PRO A 116 13.10 -12.98 12.68
CA PRO A 116 12.51 -13.49 11.44
C PRO A 116 13.61 -13.87 10.44
N THR A 117 13.44 -15.01 9.79
CA THR A 117 14.25 -15.38 8.64
C THR A 117 13.80 -14.60 7.40
N TRP A 118 14.61 -14.61 6.34
CA TRP A 118 14.24 -13.98 5.06
C TRP A 118 12.93 -14.54 4.47
N ASN A 119 12.67 -15.83 4.67
CA ASN A 119 11.45 -16.47 4.20
C ASN A 119 10.22 -15.97 4.99
N ASP A 120 10.38 -15.75 6.29
CA ASP A 120 9.32 -15.23 7.14
C ASP A 120 8.93 -13.80 6.72
N LEU A 121 9.93 -12.95 6.46
CA LEU A 121 9.71 -11.61 5.93
C LEU A 121 9.02 -11.66 4.56
N LEU A 122 9.50 -12.50 3.63
CA LEU A 122 8.90 -12.68 2.30
C LEU A 122 7.50 -13.30 2.31
N SER A 123 7.06 -13.88 3.43
CA SER A 123 5.69 -14.36 3.59
C SER A 123 4.73 -13.29 4.12
N SER A 124 5.27 -12.22 4.73
CA SER A 124 4.47 -11.19 5.40
C SER A 124 3.93 -10.14 4.43
N GLU A 125 2.64 -9.82 4.55
CA GLU A 125 1.98 -8.82 3.68
C GLU A 125 2.59 -7.43 3.82
N ASN A 126 2.93 -7.03 5.05
CA ASN A 126 3.55 -5.73 5.36
C ASN A 126 4.91 -5.58 4.64
N PHE A 127 5.65 -6.68 4.47
CA PHE A 127 6.94 -6.64 3.78
C PHE A 127 6.73 -6.50 2.28
N HIS A 128 5.73 -7.17 1.70
CA HIS A 128 5.35 -6.93 0.31
C HIS A 128 4.97 -5.46 0.09
N THR A 129 4.20 -4.87 1.01
CA THR A 129 3.82 -3.44 0.98
C THR A 129 5.05 -2.54 1.01
N LEU A 130 6.03 -2.82 1.88
CA LEU A 130 7.31 -2.11 1.93
C LEU A 130 8.14 -2.26 0.64
N LEU A 131 8.24 -3.48 0.09
CA LEU A 131 8.97 -3.74 -1.16
C LEU A 131 8.38 -2.97 -2.34
N ILE A 132 7.04 -2.95 -2.45
CA ILE A 132 6.35 -2.19 -3.49
C ILE A 132 6.56 -0.68 -3.23
N ALA A 133 6.55 -0.22 -1.98
CA ALA A 133 6.80 1.19 -1.65
C ALA A 133 8.24 1.60 -2.04
N CYS A 134 9.23 0.73 -1.81
CA CYS A 134 10.60 0.90 -2.29
C CYS A 134 10.65 1.01 -3.82
N LEU A 135 9.95 0.11 -4.53
CA LEU A 135 9.86 0.15 -5.99
C LEU A 135 9.32 1.48 -6.50
N TRP A 136 8.33 2.06 -5.83
CA TRP A 136 7.75 3.37 -6.18
C TRP A 136 8.58 4.57 -5.75
N PHE A 137 9.32 4.44 -4.66
CA PHE A 137 10.14 5.52 -4.15
C PHE A 137 11.35 5.77 -5.06
N PHE A 138 12.01 4.69 -5.49
CA PHE A 138 13.18 4.76 -6.38
C PHE A 138 12.80 4.70 -7.86
N GLY A 139 11.67 4.08 -8.20
CA GLY A 139 11.30 3.78 -9.57
C GLY A 139 10.30 4.72 -10.24
N GLY A 140 10.67 5.22 -11.42
CA GLY A 140 9.75 5.50 -12.54
C GLY A 140 8.77 6.65 -12.37
N GLY A 141 7.79 6.70 -13.30
CA GLY A 141 6.80 7.78 -13.35
C GLY A 141 5.89 7.81 -12.11
N LYS A 142 5.64 9.01 -11.58
CA LYS A 142 4.73 9.22 -10.45
C LYS A 142 3.29 9.15 -10.93
N SER A 143 2.49 8.32 -10.29
CA SER A 143 1.12 8.06 -10.71
C SER A 143 0.21 7.86 -9.51
N PHE A 144 -1.01 8.36 -9.61
CA PHE A 144 -2.06 8.17 -8.61
C PHE A 144 -2.29 6.69 -8.32
N TYR A 145 -2.36 5.87 -9.37
CA TYR A 145 -2.64 4.43 -9.25
C TYR A 145 -1.64 3.71 -8.34
N LYS A 146 -0.37 4.17 -8.32
CA LYS A 146 0.67 3.59 -7.47
C LYS A 146 0.47 3.89 -5.98
N ILE A 147 -0.11 5.05 -5.64
CA ILE A 147 -0.34 5.46 -4.24
C ILE A 147 -1.70 4.98 -3.72
N LEU A 148 -2.69 4.85 -4.62
CA LEU A 148 -4.07 4.53 -4.25
C LEU A 148 -4.19 3.30 -3.32
N PRO A 149 -3.53 2.16 -3.57
CA PRO A 149 -3.58 1.02 -2.65
C PRO A 149 -3.18 1.39 -1.22
N TYR A 150 -2.09 2.14 -1.04
CA TYR A 150 -1.63 2.56 0.29
C TYR A 150 -2.56 3.56 0.96
N MET A 151 -3.26 4.39 0.18
CA MET A 151 -4.28 5.28 0.72
C MET A 151 -5.47 4.49 1.26
N ILE A 152 -5.94 3.49 0.51
CA ILE A 152 -7.05 2.63 0.97
C ILE A 152 -6.62 1.85 2.23
N LEU A 153 -5.41 1.28 2.22
CA LEU A 153 -4.85 0.55 3.36
C LEU A 153 -4.71 1.46 4.59
N SER A 154 -4.15 2.67 4.43
CA SER A 154 -4.01 3.64 5.52
C SER A 154 -5.36 4.14 6.04
N TYR A 155 -6.37 4.26 5.18
CA TYR A 155 -7.72 4.58 5.59
C TYR A 155 -8.32 3.48 6.46
N LEU A 156 -8.18 2.21 6.06
CA LEU A 156 -8.64 1.07 6.85
C LEU A 156 -8.01 1.07 8.25
N HIS A 157 -6.68 1.15 8.33
CA HIS A 157 -5.94 1.20 9.59
C HIS A 157 -6.38 2.36 10.49
N LEU A 158 -6.54 3.57 9.93
CA LEU A 158 -6.99 4.71 10.73
C LEU A 158 -8.44 4.59 11.21
N THR A 159 -9.33 3.98 10.43
CA THR A 159 -10.72 3.74 10.86
C THR A 159 -10.83 2.72 11.99
N LYS A 160 -9.91 1.77 12.06
CA LYS A 160 -9.84 0.73 13.10
C LYS A 160 -8.76 0.97 14.14
N MET A 161 -8.14 2.15 14.14
CA MET A 161 -7.00 2.52 14.99
C MET A 161 -7.21 2.19 16.47
N ASN A 162 -8.40 2.42 17.02
CA ASN A 162 -8.65 2.13 18.43
C ASN A 162 -8.56 0.64 18.74
N TYR A 163 -8.97 -0.22 17.82
CA TYR A 163 -8.79 -1.66 17.94
C TYR A 163 -7.34 -2.04 17.70
N GLU A 164 -6.70 -1.53 16.65
CA GLU A 164 -5.30 -1.90 16.34
C GLU A 164 -4.30 -1.44 17.40
N LEU A 165 -4.54 -0.31 18.07
CA LEU A 165 -3.64 0.22 19.09
C LEU A 165 -3.94 -0.30 20.49
N ASN A 166 -5.17 -0.73 20.79
CA ASN A 166 -5.58 -1.10 22.15
C ASN A 166 -6.06 -2.55 22.31
N ALA A 167 -6.27 -3.28 21.22
CA ALA A 167 -6.59 -4.70 21.30
C ALA A 167 -5.41 -5.44 21.96
N ASN A 168 -5.74 -6.27 22.94
CA ASN A 168 -4.84 -7.35 23.32
C ASN A 168 -4.65 -8.23 22.08
N LYS A 169 -3.43 -8.75 21.86
CA LYS A 169 -3.03 -9.49 20.64
C LYS A 169 -3.97 -10.64 20.22
N GLU A 170 -4.85 -11.08 21.11
CA GLU A 170 -5.79 -12.20 20.94
C GLU A 170 -7.19 -11.79 20.44
N GLU A 171 -7.55 -10.50 20.46
CA GLU A 171 -8.90 -10.06 20.08
C GLU A 171 -9.00 -9.83 18.56
N LYS A 172 -9.79 -10.67 17.88
CA LYS A 172 -10.01 -10.56 16.42
C LYS A 172 -10.70 -9.23 16.11
N ILE A 173 -10.08 -8.41 15.26
CA ILE A 173 -10.66 -7.13 14.81
C ILE A 173 -12.02 -7.40 14.13
N PRO A 174 -13.12 -6.79 14.61
CA PRO A 174 -14.43 -7.02 14.01
C PRO A 174 -14.48 -6.43 12.59
N LEU A 175 -14.61 -7.32 11.61
CA LEU A 175 -14.74 -6.97 10.20
C LEU A 175 -16.18 -6.63 9.84
N THR A 176 -16.45 -5.34 9.62
CA THR A 176 -17.74 -4.85 9.15
C THR A 176 -17.88 -5.14 7.64
N PRO A 177 -19.11 -5.30 7.09
CA PRO A 177 -19.30 -5.45 5.64
C PRO A 177 -18.68 -4.33 4.80
N LYS A 178 -18.59 -3.11 5.35
CA LYS A 178 -17.88 -1.98 4.74
C LYS A 178 -16.39 -2.25 4.59
N ASP A 179 -15.76 -2.87 5.59
CA ASP A 179 -14.32 -3.16 5.59
C ASP A 179 -13.99 -4.20 4.53
N ARG A 180 -14.85 -5.22 4.36
CA ARG A 180 -14.73 -6.20 3.26
C ARG A 180 -14.77 -5.51 1.90
N LYS A 181 -15.73 -4.59 1.67
CA LYS A 181 -15.79 -3.81 0.42
C LYS A 181 -14.52 -2.99 0.17
N MET A 182 -13.95 -2.40 1.22
CA MET A 182 -12.68 -1.66 1.11
C MET A 182 -11.49 -2.58 0.81
N LEU A 183 -11.44 -3.79 1.37
CA LEU A 183 -10.42 -4.79 1.04
C LEU A 183 -10.52 -5.27 -0.42
N HIS A 184 -11.75 -5.48 -0.93
CA HIS A 184 -11.94 -5.73 -2.36
C HIS A 184 -11.46 -4.54 -3.20
N LEU A 185 -11.79 -3.30 -2.81
CA LEU A 185 -11.34 -2.10 -3.51
C LEU A 185 -9.80 -2.00 -3.52
N LEU A 186 -9.15 -2.31 -2.40
CA LEU A 186 -7.70 -2.41 -2.28
C LEU A 186 -7.16 -3.41 -3.32
N ALA A 187 -7.68 -4.63 -3.33
CA ALA A 187 -7.26 -5.68 -4.27
C ALA A 187 -7.43 -5.26 -5.74
N TYR A 188 -8.57 -4.67 -6.08
CA TYR A 188 -8.83 -4.16 -7.43
C TYR A 188 -7.89 -3.00 -7.79
N SER A 189 -7.56 -2.12 -6.85
CA SER A 189 -6.61 -1.04 -7.08
C SER A 189 -5.20 -1.55 -7.37
N GLU A 190 -4.79 -2.67 -6.76
CA GLU A 190 -3.50 -3.31 -7.03
C GLU A 190 -3.47 -3.95 -8.42
N LEU A 191 -4.55 -4.62 -8.82
CA LEU A 191 -4.70 -5.13 -10.18
C LEU A 191 -4.71 -4.00 -11.22
N LEU A 192 -5.31 -2.85 -10.88
CA LEU A 192 -5.29 -1.66 -11.72
C LEU A 192 -3.86 -1.13 -11.91
N VAL A 193 -2.98 -1.24 -10.90
CA VAL A 193 -1.55 -0.90 -11.06
C VAL A 193 -0.88 -1.80 -12.11
N ILE A 194 -1.17 -3.10 -12.13
CA ILE A 194 -0.66 -4.02 -13.17
C ILE A 194 -1.11 -3.56 -14.55
N LEU A 195 -2.40 -3.25 -14.69
CA LEU A 195 -2.96 -2.78 -15.96
C LEU A 195 -2.30 -1.46 -16.40
N ALA A 196 -2.17 -0.49 -15.48
CA ALA A 196 -1.55 0.80 -15.76
C ALA A 196 -0.09 0.66 -16.19
N LEU A 197 0.70 -0.19 -15.51
CA LEU A 197 2.08 -0.47 -15.87
C LEU A 197 2.20 -1.22 -17.21
N THR A 198 1.26 -2.11 -17.50
CA THR A 198 1.20 -2.81 -18.79
C THR A 198 0.98 -1.82 -19.93
N LEU A 199 0.02 -0.90 -19.77
CA LEU A 199 -0.23 0.17 -20.73
C LEU A 199 0.98 1.10 -20.87
N ASP A 200 1.58 1.53 -19.76
CA ASP A 200 2.77 2.40 -19.78
C ASP A 200 3.96 1.71 -20.46
N THR A 201 4.09 0.38 -20.33
CA THR A 201 5.12 -0.45 -20.97
C THR A 201 4.88 -0.57 -22.48
N ILE A 202 3.67 -0.94 -22.91
CA ILE A 202 3.30 -1.06 -24.34
C ILE A 202 3.44 0.30 -25.05
N LEU A 203 3.07 1.39 -24.37
CA LEU A 203 3.17 2.75 -24.91
C LEU A 203 4.57 3.35 -24.78
N PHE A 204 5.56 2.61 -24.25
CA PHE A 204 6.92 3.08 -23.98
C PHE A 204 6.98 4.46 -23.29
N LYS A 205 5.99 4.75 -22.44
CA LYS A 205 5.78 6.09 -21.87
C LYS A 205 6.93 6.49 -20.95
N THR A 206 7.51 5.52 -20.27
CA THR A 206 8.72 5.68 -19.46
C THR A 206 9.67 4.53 -19.76
N GLY A 207 10.95 4.83 -20.00
CA GLY A 207 11.96 3.82 -20.33
C GLY A 207 12.17 2.75 -19.26
N THR A 208 11.65 2.95 -18.04
CA THR A 208 11.78 2.04 -16.91
C THR A 208 10.48 1.30 -16.55
N SER A 209 9.38 1.55 -17.27
CA SER A 209 8.05 0.95 -16.99
C SER A 209 8.05 -0.58 -17.07
N GLY A 210 8.69 -1.16 -18.08
CA GLY A 210 8.76 -2.62 -18.24
C GLY A 210 9.48 -3.32 -17.09
N PHE A 211 10.62 -2.78 -16.65
CA PHE A 211 11.33 -3.32 -15.48
C PHE A 211 10.47 -3.26 -14.21
N MET A 212 9.74 -2.16 -14.01
CA MET A 212 8.82 -2.03 -12.87
C MET A 212 7.66 -2.99 -12.95
N LEU A 213 7.12 -3.24 -14.13
CA LEU A 213 6.06 -4.22 -14.32
C LEU A 213 6.53 -5.61 -13.90
N VAL A 214 7.70 -6.06 -14.37
CA VAL A 214 8.24 -7.38 -14.03
C VAL A 214 8.49 -7.51 -12.52
N ILE A 215 9.14 -6.52 -11.90
CA ILE A 215 9.40 -6.54 -10.45
C ILE A 215 8.08 -6.53 -9.67
N TYR A 216 7.13 -5.68 -10.06
CA TYR A 216 5.83 -5.60 -9.40
C TYR A 216 5.05 -6.91 -9.52
N VAL A 217 5.01 -7.53 -10.69
CA VAL A 217 4.36 -8.84 -10.88
C VAL A 217 5.04 -9.91 -10.05
N GLY A 218 6.38 -9.89 -9.93
CA GLY A 218 7.11 -10.79 -9.04
C GLY A 218 6.70 -10.65 -7.58
N ILE A 219 6.60 -9.42 -7.06
CA ILE A 219 6.14 -9.17 -5.69
C ILE A 219 4.65 -9.52 -5.53
N TYR A 220 3.82 -9.21 -6.53
CA TYR A 220 2.39 -9.52 -6.51
C TYR A 220 2.14 -11.03 -6.53
N TRP A 221 2.98 -11.81 -7.22
CA TRP A 221 2.95 -13.26 -7.17
C TRP A 221 3.20 -13.81 -5.77
N LEU A 222 4.15 -13.22 -5.02
CA LEU A 222 4.34 -13.55 -3.61
C LEU A 222 3.08 -13.22 -2.81
N ARG A 223 2.50 -12.04 -3.03
CA ARG A 223 1.27 -11.63 -2.36
C ARG A 223 0.11 -12.60 -2.62
N LEU A 224 -0.04 -13.13 -3.85
CA LEU A 224 -1.05 -14.14 -4.16
C LEU A 224 -0.86 -15.46 -3.40
N ASN A 225 0.34 -15.77 -2.89
CA ASN A 225 0.57 -16.98 -2.09
C ASN A 225 0.16 -16.81 -0.62
N PHE A 226 0.14 -15.57 -0.12
CA PHE A 226 0.01 -15.29 1.31
C PHE A 226 -1.18 -14.41 1.67
N SER A 227 -1.82 -13.74 0.71
CA SER A 227 -2.87 -12.77 0.98
C SER A 227 -4.26 -13.22 0.53
N PRO A 228 -5.23 -13.39 1.44
CA PRO A 228 -6.55 -13.92 1.11
C PRO A 228 -7.38 -12.95 0.25
N TYR A 229 -7.30 -11.65 0.52
CA TYR A 229 -8.08 -10.66 -0.26
C TYR A 229 -7.58 -10.56 -1.71
N ALA A 230 -6.27 -10.70 -1.94
CA ALA A 230 -5.69 -10.69 -3.28
C ALA A 230 -6.09 -11.96 -4.06
N GLN A 231 -6.06 -13.12 -3.41
CA GLN A 231 -6.52 -14.39 -3.99
C GLN A 231 -7.97 -14.33 -4.42
N VAL A 232 -8.86 -13.83 -3.55
CA VAL A 232 -10.30 -13.68 -3.84
C VAL A 232 -10.52 -12.75 -5.02
N ALA A 233 -9.85 -11.60 -5.08
CA ALA A 233 -10.04 -10.65 -6.18
C ALA A 233 -9.56 -11.21 -7.54
N VAL A 234 -8.43 -11.93 -7.55
CA VAL A 234 -7.97 -12.60 -8.77
C VAL A 234 -8.94 -13.70 -9.18
N LEU A 235 -9.45 -14.51 -8.24
CA LEU A 235 -10.43 -15.54 -8.55
C LEU A 235 -11.74 -14.96 -9.10
N GLU A 236 -12.26 -13.88 -8.49
CA GLU A 236 -13.44 -13.16 -8.98
C GLU A 236 -13.23 -12.67 -10.42
N LEU A 237 -12.05 -12.11 -10.70
CA LEU A 237 -11.70 -11.65 -12.04
C LEU A 237 -11.66 -12.84 -13.02
N LEU A 238 -11.01 -13.95 -12.66
CA LEU A 238 -10.96 -15.15 -13.49
C LEU A 238 -12.36 -15.74 -13.77
N VAL A 239 -13.27 -15.74 -12.79
CA VAL A 239 -14.65 -16.19 -12.97
C VAL A 239 -15.42 -15.23 -13.88
N LYS A 240 -15.22 -13.92 -13.73
CA LYS A 240 -15.88 -12.91 -14.58
C LYS A 240 -15.44 -13.02 -16.04
N PHE A 241 -14.15 -13.27 -16.27
CA PHE A 241 -13.59 -13.41 -17.62
C PHE A 241 -13.90 -14.77 -18.27
N GLU A 242 -14.25 -15.80 -17.50
CA GLU A 242 -14.60 -17.13 -18.01
C GLU A 242 -15.71 -17.09 -19.08
N LYS A 243 -16.66 -16.16 -18.96
CA LYS A 243 -17.74 -15.96 -19.94
C LYS A 243 -17.23 -15.60 -21.33
N TYR A 244 -16.06 -14.97 -21.42
CA TYR A 244 -15.43 -14.52 -22.66
C TYR A 244 -14.38 -15.50 -23.20
N VAL A 245 -14.10 -16.60 -22.49
CA VAL A 245 -13.09 -17.57 -22.90
C VAL A 245 -13.65 -18.54 -23.95
N PRO A 246 -13.02 -18.66 -25.14
CA PRO A 246 -13.42 -19.64 -26.15
C PRO A 246 -13.36 -21.08 -25.61
N LYS A 247 -14.28 -21.94 -26.06
CA LYS A 247 -14.36 -23.34 -25.60
C LYS A 247 -13.03 -24.08 -25.67
N LYS A 248 -12.21 -23.80 -26.69
CA LYS A 248 -10.86 -24.38 -26.90
C LYS A 248 -9.88 -24.15 -25.74
N TYR A 249 -10.01 -23.05 -25.00
CA TYR A 249 -9.08 -22.69 -23.93
C TYR A 249 -9.66 -22.89 -22.52
N ARG A 250 -10.86 -23.48 -22.40
CA ARG A 250 -11.51 -23.68 -21.10
C ARG A 250 -10.70 -24.58 -20.17
N ASP A 251 -10.09 -25.65 -20.69
CA ASP A 251 -9.31 -26.57 -19.84
C ASP A 251 -8.09 -25.87 -19.24
N LYS A 252 -7.37 -25.07 -20.04
CA LYS A 252 -6.25 -24.24 -19.57
C LYS A 252 -6.74 -23.18 -18.56
N TRP A 253 -7.93 -22.63 -18.76
CA TRP A 253 -8.54 -21.68 -17.83
C TRP A 253 -8.86 -22.33 -16.48
N GLN A 254 -9.38 -23.56 -16.47
CA GLN A 254 -9.63 -24.31 -15.24
C GLN A 254 -8.33 -24.59 -14.49
N VAL A 255 -7.23 -24.93 -15.18
CA VAL A 255 -5.92 -25.12 -14.54
C VAL A 255 -5.49 -23.87 -13.77
N ILE A 256 -5.64 -22.68 -14.37
CA ILE A 256 -5.30 -21.41 -13.71
C ILE A 256 -6.19 -21.17 -12.48
N LYS A 257 -7.50 -21.38 -12.59
CA LYS A 257 -8.42 -21.25 -11.45
C LYS A 257 -8.09 -22.22 -10.32
N ASN A 258 -7.81 -23.48 -10.68
CA ASN A 258 -7.45 -24.52 -9.72
C ASN A 258 -6.14 -24.18 -9.00
N LEU A 259 -5.15 -23.60 -9.69
CA LEU A 259 -3.92 -23.12 -9.05
C LEU A 259 -4.20 -22.07 -7.97
N ILE A 260 -5.05 -21.09 -8.24
CA ILE A 260 -5.43 -20.06 -7.26
C ILE A 260 -6.23 -20.69 -6.11
N TYR A 261 -7.18 -21.57 -6.42
CA TYR A 261 -7.98 -22.26 -5.41
C TYR A 261 -7.12 -23.14 -4.47
N MET A 262 -6.15 -23.87 -5.01
CA MET A 262 -5.21 -24.66 -4.21
C MET A 262 -4.38 -23.78 -3.27
N LYS A 263 -3.93 -22.61 -3.74
CA LYS A 263 -3.21 -21.64 -2.89
C LYS A 263 -4.06 -21.09 -1.75
N MET A 264 -5.35 -20.84 -2.01
CA MET A 264 -6.30 -20.44 -0.96
C MET A 264 -6.45 -21.53 0.09
N LYS A 265 -6.62 -22.79 -0.34
CA LYS A 265 -6.73 -23.94 0.55
C LYS A 265 -5.47 -24.18 1.38
N GLU A 266 -4.29 -24.01 0.77
CA GLU A 266 -3.02 -24.08 1.49
C GLU A 266 -2.90 -22.99 2.55
N HIS A 267 -3.33 -21.77 2.24
CA HIS A 267 -3.33 -20.66 3.20
C HIS A 267 -4.25 -20.94 4.39
N GLU A 268 -5.47 -21.42 4.14
CA GLU A 268 -6.42 -21.82 5.18
C GLU A 268 -5.82 -22.89 6.09
N LYS A 269 -5.26 -23.95 5.51
CA LYS A 269 -4.58 -25.03 6.25
C LYS A 269 -3.44 -24.50 7.13
N ARG A 270 -2.60 -23.59 6.63
CA ARG A 270 -1.52 -22.97 7.42
C ARG A 270 -2.07 -22.19 8.61
N THR A 271 -3.19 -21.48 8.41
CA THR A 271 -3.82 -20.67 9.47
C THR A 271 -4.39 -21.57 10.56
N GLU A 272 -5.01 -22.69 10.20
CA GLU A 272 -5.52 -23.71 11.12
C GLU A 272 -4.40 -24.42 11.89
N GLU A 273 -3.25 -24.67 11.26
CA GLU A 273 -2.09 -25.24 11.94
C GLU A 273 -1.52 -24.27 12.97
N VAL A 274 -1.33 -22.99 12.61
CA VAL A 274 -0.87 -21.96 13.56
C VAL A 274 -1.84 -21.82 14.74
N ALA A 275 -3.14 -21.82 14.48
CA ALA A 275 -4.16 -21.74 15.53
C ALA A 275 -4.21 -22.97 16.45
N ARG A 276 -3.65 -24.12 16.02
CA ARG A 276 -3.56 -25.32 16.86
C ARG A 276 -2.35 -25.32 17.80
N TYR A 277 -1.31 -24.55 17.48
CA TYR A 277 -0.08 -24.46 18.27
C TYR A 277 0.05 -23.15 19.07
N ALA A 278 -0.88 -22.21 18.90
CA ALA A 278 -1.00 -20.97 19.67
C ALA A 278 -1.97 -21.15 20.85
#